data_AF-A0A553V3N9-F1
#
_entry.id   AF-A0A553V3N9-F1
#
_cell.length_a   1.000
_cell.length_b   1.000
_cell.length_c   1.000
_cell.angle_alpha   90.00
_cell.angle_beta   90.00
_cell.angle_gamma   90.00
#
_symmetry.space_group_name_H-M   'P 1'
#
loop_
_entity.id
_entity.type
_entity.pdbx_description
1 polymer ?
#
loop_
_entity_poly.entity_id
_entity_poly.type
_entity_poly.pdbx_seq_one_letter_code
_entity_poly.pdbx_strand_id
1 'polypeptide(L)'
;MPTVYPFEVLLDREGELTPVSLPEVQLQRQQIIKALEHLPRGAYWDQMYRTDFVSAGMPEERLITREDVEKIPVPPRRRILGELAVWPAGNHQDEPGEIKVEGAENTWVKIRSRQHAFENQTWQQFSEPEDPAEMLGYLFQHPALQLEGDGVGRYSAEQSSDGSITWTPQPPEDLKNALTTFVQRWHGETPEEWAEIHAERLEQGPDEVQTGEAQTPSALKSGFELRQPAPLRSFFAPPFDFVGPFEAYPLAEEQAYSLDGGQTWQDYPVNEPEDDDGEFGDFTDVDTFTATIWADGRMDWPKDALDASLAPRLSADLQKYTGADDPQNWKSYTEGVLKSFYEIEDENQDLPQVQAIKINVPNDLYEDEDSSDSFEAQVIEDEISFDGETWHDLYEDLPDELMSASEEQ
;
A
#
# COMPACT_ATOMS: atom_id res chain seq x y z
N MET A 1 -16.32 29.20 -5.03
CA MET A 1 -17.42 28.22 -5.04
C MET A 1 -17.50 27.60 -6.42
N PRO A 2 -17.36 26.27 -6.53
CA PRO A 2 -17.45 25.57 -7.80
C PRO A 2 -18.89 25.55 -8.32
N THR A 3 -19.04 25.39 -9.64
CA THR A 3 -20.32 24.96 -10.23
C THR A 3 -20.36 23.45 -10.21
N VAL A 4 -21.38 22.87 -9.60
CA VAL A 4 -21.51 21.41 -9.43
C VAL A 4 -22.61 20.85 -10.33
N TYR A 5 -22.34 19.69 -10.94
CA TYR A 5 -23.28 18.96 -11.76
C TYR A 5 -23.40 17.52 -11.25
N PRO A 6 -24.51 17.15 -10.59
CA PRO A 6 -24.68 15.81 -10.04
C PRO A 6 -24.86 14.78 -11.16
N PHE A 7 -24.40 13.57 -10.92
CA PHE A 7 -24.59 12.44 -11.82
C PHE A 7 -24.83 11.13 -11.09
N GLU A 8 -25.41 10.20 -11.83
CA GLU A 8 -25.59 8.81 -11.45
C GLU A 8 -25.30 7.90 -12.65
N VAL A 9 -24.41 6.95 -12.45
CA VAL A 9 -24.00 5.99 -13.48
C VAL A 9 -23.94 4.59 -12.86
N LEU A 10 -24.37 3.59 -13.61
CA LEU A 10 -24.08 2.19 -13.29
C LEU A 10 -22.80 1.79 -14.02
N LEU A 11 -21.89 1.16 -13.30
CA LEU A 11 -20.66 0.59 -13.81
C LEU A 11 -20.74 -0.92 -13.65
N ASP A 12 -20.47 -1.69 -14.69
CA ASP A 12 -20.31 -3.13 -14.57
C ASP A 12 -18.84 -3.55 -14.43
N ARG A 13 -18.63 -4.84 -14.18
CA ARG A 13 -17.30 -5.42 -13.97
C ARG A 13 -16.39 -5.26 -15.18
N GLU A 14 -16.94 -5.23 -16.40
CA GLU A 14 -16.20 -5.07 -17.64
C GLU A 14 -15.76 -3.61 -17.89
N GLY A 15 -16.32 -2.68 -17.13
CA GLY A 15 -16.05 -1.24 -17.25
C GLY A 15 -17.07 -0.49 -18.10
N GLU A 16 -18.20 -1.11 -18.46
CA GLU A 16 -19.27 -0.45 -19.21
C GLU A 16 -20.04 0.52 -18.31
N LEU A 17 -20.12 1.77 -18.74
CA LEU A 17 -20.85 2.84 -18.06
C LEU A 17 -22.25 2.97 -18.64
N THR A 18 -23.28 2.68 -17.85
CA THR A 18 -24.69 2.93 -18.19
C THR A 18 -25.20 4.17 -17.47
N PRO A 19 -25.46 5.28 -18.18
CA PRO A 19 -25.99 6.50 -17.56
C PRO A 19 -27.39 6.31 -16.98
N VAL A 20 -27.60 6.73 -15.73
CA VAL A 20 -28.94 6.83 -15.13
C VAL A 20 -29.39 8.29 -15.11
N SER A 21 -28.52 9.18 -14.64
CA SER A 21 -28.72 10.62 -14.62
C SER A 21 -27.41 11.33 -14.95
N LEU A 22 -27.43 12.19 -15.96
CA LEU A 22 -26.28 13.01 -16.34
C LEU A 22 -26.73 14.45 -16.60
N PRO A 23 -25.81 15.42 -16.51
CA PRO A 23 -26.10 16.81 -16.88
C PRO A 23 -26.58 16.91 -18.33
N GLU A 24 -27.47 17.87 -18.62
CA GLU A 24 -28.02 18.02 -19.97
C GLU A 24 -26.97 18.41 -21.02
N VAL A 25 -25.94 19.14 -20.60
CA VAL A 25 -24.93 19.72 -21.49
C VAL A 25 -23.90 18.66 -21.88
N GLN A 26 -23.70 18.49 -23.19
CA GLN A 26 -22.90 17.40 -23.78
C GLN A 26 -21.44 17.38 -23.31
N LEU A 27 -20.81 18.54 -23.14
CA LEU A 27 -19.42 18.63 -22.69
C LEU A 27 -19.24 18.00 -21.30
N GLN A 28 -20.11 18.35 -20.35
CA GLN A 28 -20.09 17.82 -18.98
C GLN A 28 -20.33 16.30 -18.98
N ARG A 29 -21.22 15.80 -19.85
CA ARG A 29 -21.45 14.35 -19.99
C ARG A 29 -20.18 13.63 -20.43
N GLN A 30 -19.48 14.16 -21.43
CA GLN A 30 -18.24 13.59 -21.93
C GLN A 30 -17.14 13.63 -20.87
N GLN A 31 -17.02 14.74 -20.14
CA GLN A 31 -16.06 14.89 -19.05
C GLN A 31 -16.31 13.87 -17.93
N ILE A 32 -17.56 13.67 -17.51
CA ILE A 32 -17.92 12.65 -16.51
C ILE A 32 -17.57 11.26 -17.01
N ILE A 33 -18.02 10.90 -18.22
CA ILE A 33 -17.77 9.55 -18.76
C ILE A 33 -16.27 9.28 -18.89
N LYS A 34 -15.50 10.21 -19.48
CA LYS A 34 -14.05 10.07 -19.64
C LYS A 34 -13.34 9.92 -18.29
N ALA A 35 -13.73 10.69 -17.27
CA ALA A 35 -13.14 10.55 -15.94
C ALA A 35 -13.47 9.20 -15.27
N LEU A 36 -14.68 8.67 -15.49
CA LEU A 36 -15.10 7.39 -14.92
C LEU A 36 -14.53 6.17 -15.67
N GLU A 37 -14.00 6.33 -16.89
CA GLU A 37 -13.32 5.25 -17.63
C GLU A 37 -12.05 4.73 -16.91
N HIS A 38 -11.53 5.49 -15.94
CA HIS A 38 -10.37 5.11 -15.13
C HIS A 38 -10.74 4.33 -13.87
N LEU A 39 -12.04 4.10 -13.62
CA LEU A 39 -12.45 3.29 -12.49
C LEU A 39 -12.06 1.81 -12.66
N PRO A 40 -11.88 1.06 -11.56
CA PRO A 40 -11.49 -0.34 -11.60
C PRO A 40 -12.43 -1.19 -12.48
N ARG A 41 -11.86 -2.15 -13.22
CA ARG A 41 -12.56 -3.10 -14.08
C ARG A 41 -11.84 -4.45 -14.12
N GLY A 42 -12.51 -5.50 -14.57
CA GLY A 42 -11.95 -6.85 -14.69
C GLY A 42 -11.42 -7.37 -13.36
N ALA A 43 -10.17 -7.86 -13.34
CA ALA A 43 -9.56 -8.37 -12.12
C ALA A 43 -9.29 -7.27 -11.08
N TYR A 44 -9.01 -6.02 -11.50
CA TYR A 44 -8.83 -4.91 -10.57
C TYR A 44 -10.13 -4.53 -9.86
N TRP A 45 -11.28 -4.71 -10.50
CA TRP A 45 -12.59 -4.57 -9.86
C TRP A 45 -12.77 -5.56 -8.70
N ASP A 46 -12.39 -6.81 -8.92
CA ASP A 46 -12.49 -7.88 -7.93
C ASP A 46 -11.58 -7.60 -6.74
N GLN A 47 -10.31 -7.31 -7.00
CA GLN A 47 -9.32 -6.97 -5.98
C GLN A 47 -9.78 -5.77 -5.13
N MET A 48 -10.19 -4.67 -5.77
CA MET A 48 -10.68 -3.50 -5.05
C MET A 48 -11.91 -3.81 -4.21
N TYR A 49 -12.88 -4.57 -4.75
CA TYR A 49 -14.07 -4.95 -3.98
C TYR A 49 -13.72 -5.77 -2.74
N ARG A 50 -12.85 -6.77 -2.90
CA ARG A 50 -12.47 -7.68 -1.81
C ARG A 50 -11.64 -6.97 -0.76
N THR A 51 -10.78 -6.05 -1.18
CA THR A 51 -10.06 -5.15 -0.26
C THR A 51 -11.05 -4.32 0.54
N ASP A 52 -11.98 -3.60 -0.12
CA ASP A 52 -13.01 -2.81 0.57
C ASP A 52 -13.88 -3.68 1.51
N PHE A 53 -14.17 -4.93 1.13
CA PHE A 53 -14.94 -5.88 1.94
C PHE A 53 -14.19 -6.32 3.20
N VAL A 54 -12.90 -6.65 3.07
CA VAL A 54 -12.03 -7.03 4.20
C VAL A 54 -11.82 -5.83 5.12
N SER A 55 -11.50 -4.66 4.55
CA SER A 55 -11.41 -3.38 5.27
C SER A 55 -12.67 -3.05 6.05
N ALA A 56 -13.85 -3.35 5.52
CA ALA A 56 -15.10 -3.13 6.24
C ALA A 56 -15.36 -4.14 7.40
N GLY A 57 -14.40 -5.02 7.73
CA GLY A 57 -14.53 -6.00 8.80
C GLY A 57 -15.60 -7.07 8.52
N MET A 58 -15.96 -7.27 7.25
CA MET A 58 -17.02 -8.19 6.85
C MET A 58 -16.66 -9.68 6.82
N PRO A 59 -15.40 -10.13 6.67
CA PRO A 59 -15.07 -11.55 6.73
C PRO A 59 -15.45 -12.18 8.07
N GLU A 60 -16.17 -13.31 8.03
CA GLU A 60 -16.50 -14.10 9.23
C GLU A 60 -15.34 -15.03 9.66
N GLU A 61 -14.43 -15.33 8.73
CA GLU A 61 -13.30 -16.23 8.89
C GLU A 61 -12.00 -15.51 8.50
N ARG A 62 -10.88 -15.92 9.11
CA ARG A 62 -9.54 -15.42 8.77
C ARG A 62 -9.16 -15.88 7.37
N LEU A 63 -8.82 -14.97 6.46
CA LEU A 63 -8.42 -15.32 5.09
C LEU A 63 -6.89 -15.42 5.02
N ILE A 64 -6.37 -16.58 4.69
CA ILE A 64 -4.92 -16.84 4.69
C ILE A 64 -4.41 -17.07 3.26
N THR A 65 -5.23 -17.70 2.42
CA THR A 65 -4.86 -18.06 1.05
C THR A 65 -5.60 -17.22 0.00
N ARG A 66 -5.08 -17.24 -1.23
CA ARG A 66 -5.78 -16.66 -2.39
C ARG A 66 -7.17 -17.25 -2.55
N GLU A 67 -7.30 -18.57 -2.40
CA GLU A 67 -8.57 -19.28 -2.50
C GLU A 67 -9.59 -18.81 -1.44
N ASP A 68 -9.14 -18.44 -0.24
CA ASP A 68 -10.02 -17.92 0.81
C ASP A 68 -10.60 -16.57 0.42
N VAL A 69 -9.75 -15.66 -0.07
CA VAL A 69 -10.17 -14.35 -0.57
C VAL A 69 -11.07 -14.50 -1.79
N GLU A 70 -10.78 -15.46 -2.67
CA GLU A 70 -11.56 -15.68 -3.88
C GLU A 70 -12.99 -16.21 -3.64
N LYS A 71 -13.24 -16.84 -2.48
CA LYS A 71 -14.59 -17.21 -2.04
C LYS A 71 -15.49 -16.01 -1.81
N ILE A 72 -14.93 -14.82 -1.55
CA ILE A 72 -15.72 -13.58 -1.42
C ILE A 72 -16.37 -13.28 -2.78
N PRO A 73 -17.71 -13.34 -2.89
CA PRO A 73 -18.40 -13.09 -4.14
C PRO A 73 -18.27 -11.61 -4.50
N VAL A 74 -18.01 -11.33 -5.78
CA VAL A 74 -17.86 -9.96 -6.27
C VAL A 74 -19.14 -9.53 -6.98
N PRO A 75 -19.69 -8.34 -6.68
CA PRO A 75 -20.90 -7.83 -7.32
C PRO A 75 -20.63 -7.57 -8.81
N PRO A 76 -21.57 -7.93 -9.71
CA PRO A 76 -21.41 -7.69 -11.13
C PRO A 76 -21.56 -6.20 -11.51
N ARG A 77 -22.13 -5.37 -10.63
CA ARG A 77 -22.40 -3.94 -10.88
C ARG A 77 -22.21 -3.08 -9.64
N ARG A 78 -21.83 -1.83 -9.89
CA ARG A 78 -21.77 -0.74 -8.93
C ARG A 78 -22.63 0.42 -9.41
N ARG A 79 -23.23 1.13 -8.47
CA ARG A 79 -23.89 2.40 -8.69
C ARG A 79 -22.96 3.49 -8.16
N ILE A 80 -22.56 4.39 -9.04
CA ILE A 80 -21.68 5.51 -8.74
C ILE A 80 -22.53 6.78 -8.71
N LEU A 81 -22.54 7.43 -7.55
CA LEU A 81 -23.17 8.73 -7.34
C LEU A 81 -22.07 9.75 -7.10
N GLY A 82 -22.12 10.88 -7.81
CA GLY A 82 -21.07 11.87 -7.72
C GLY A 82 -21.46 13.22 -8.30
N GLU A 83 -20.48 14.11 -8.34
CA GLU A 83 -20.63 15.47 -8.84
C GLU A 83 -19.42 15.83 -9.73
N LEU A 84 -19.68 16.45 -10.87
CA LEU A 84 -18.65 17.17 -11.63
C LEU A 84 -18.56 18.59 -11.08
N ALA A 85 -17.42 18.96 -10.50
CA ALA A 85 -17.14 20.28 -9.95
C ALA A 85 -16.25 21.08 -10.92
N VAL A 86 -16.74 22.24 -11.36
CA VAL A 86 -15.98 23.20 -12.18
C VAL A 86 -15.61 24.40 -11.33
N TRP A 87 -14.33 24.57 -11.06
CA TRP A 87 -13.82 25.66 -10.23
C TRP A 87 -13.51 26.90 -11.05
N PRO A 88 -13.68 28.11 -10.46
CA PRO A 88 -13.03 29.31 -11.00
C PRO A 88 -11.51 29.12 -11.01
N ALA A 89 -10.82 29.69 -12.01
CA ALA A 89 -9.38 29.51 -12.20
C ALA A 89 -8.56 29.77 -10.92
N GLY A 90 -7.64 28.84 -10.61
CA GLY A 90 -6.59 29.00 -9.59
C GLY A 90 -7.04 28.78 -8.14
N ASN A 91 -8.09 27.99 -7.89
CA ASN A 91 -8.75 27.95 -6.58
C ASN A 91 -9.13 26.55 -6.08
N HIS A 92 -8.46 25.49 -6.53
CA HIS A 92 -8.70 24.12 -6.05
C HIS A 92 -7.38 23.41 -5.77
N GLN A 93 -7.31 22.76 -4.62
CA GLN A 93 -6.27 21.79 -4.29
C GLN A 93 -6.92 20.40 -4.38
N ASP A 94 -6.24 19.44 -4.98
CA ASP A 94 -6.77 18.10 -5.17
C ASP A 94 -7.11 17.47 -3.80
N GLU A 95 -8.39 17.10 -3.60
CA GLU A 95 -8.82 16.38 -2.40
C GLU A 95 -8.72 14.87 -2.63
N PRO A 96 -8.41 14.06 -1.59
CA PRO A 96 -8.44 12.61 -1.68
C PRO A 96 -9.80 12.10 -2.20
N GLY A 97 -9.76 11.20 -3.19
CA GLY A 97 -10.96 10.61 -3.81
C GLY A 97 -11.59 11.44 -4.94
N GLU A 98 -10.99 12.58 -5.31
CA GLU A 98 -11.36 13.32 -6.51
C GLU A 98 -10.57 12.86 -7.74
N ILE A 99 -11.23 12.89 -8.90
CA ILE A 99 -10.64 12.52 -10.18
C ILE A 99 -10.55 13.77 -11.04
N LYS A 100 -9.32 14.24 -11.32
CA LYS A 100 -9.09 15.37 -12.22
C LYS A 100 -9.50 15.01 -13.64
N VAL A 101 -10.25 15.89 -14.30
CA VAL A 101 -10.70 15.66 -15.68
C VAL A 101 -9.58 16.02 -16.65
N GLU A 102 -9.06 15.02 -17.34
CA GLU A 102 -7.99 15.19 -18.33
C GLU A 102 -8.38 16.20 -19.43
N GLY A 103 -7.49 17.16 -19.70
CA GLY A 103 -7.72 18.23 -20.68
C GLY A 103 -8.63 19.37 -20.20
N ALA A 104 -9.01 19.39 -18.91
CA ALA A 104 -9.78 20.48 -18.31
C ALA A 104 -9.02 21.10 -17.12
N GLU A 105 -8.60 22.35 -17.26
CA GLU A 105 -7.70 23.02 -16.30
C GLU A 105 -8.31 23.29 -14.91
N ASN A 106 -9.64 23.17 -14.75
CA ASN A 106 -10.31 23.45 -13.47
C ASN A 106 -11.56 22.57 -13.27
N THR A 107 -11.47 21.27 -13.56
CA THR A 107 -12.63 20.37 -13.46
C THR A 107 -12.28 19.03 -12.83
N TRP A 108 -13.08 18.62 -11.84
CA TRP A 108 -12.90 17.38 -11.09
C TRP A 108 -14.21 16.63 -10.96
N VAL A 109 -14.13 15.31 -10.90
CA VAL A 109 -15.22 14.42 -10.51
C VAL A 109 -15.01 14.01 -9.07
N LYS A 110 -15.99 14.33 -8.22
CA LYS A 110 -16.05 13.88 -6.82
C LYS A 110 -17.04 12.74 -6.71
N ILE A 111 -16.56 11.55 -6.31
CA ILE A 111 -17.44 10.41 -6.02
C ILE A 111 -17.99 10.58 -4.62
N ARG A 112 -19.32 10.61 -4.49
CA ARG A 112 -20.03 10.79 -3.22
C ARG A 112 -20.40 9.47 -2.56
N SER A 113 -20.71 8.46 -3.37
CA SER A 113 -20.91 7.10 -2.86
C SER A 113 -20.69 6.07 -3.95
N ARG A 114 -20.26 4.89 -3.50
CA ARG A 114 -20.17 3.67 -4.30
C ARG A 114 -21.08 2.64 -3.65
N GLN A 115 -22.06 2.16 -4.39
CA GLN A 115 -22.98 1.14 -3.92
C GLN A 115 -22.84 -0.12 -4.77
N HIS A 116 -22.98 -1.27 -4.15
CA HIS A 116 -22.74 -2.58 -4.71
C HIS A 116 -24.05 -3.38 -4.66
N ALA A 117 -24.36 -4.14 -5.72
CA ALA A 117 -25.51 -5.03 -5.71
C ALA A 117 -25.27 -6.27 -6.55
N PHE A 118 -25.69 -7.42 -6.02
CA PHE A 118 -25.91 -8.62 -6.81
C PHE A 118 -27.27 -8.56 -7.51
N GLU A 119 -27.48 -9.38 -8.53
CA GLU A 119 -28.75 -9.39 -9.27
C GLU A 119 -29.94 -9.59 -8.33
N ASN A 120 -30.94 -8.71 -8.47
CA ASN A 120 -32.17 -8.68 -7.66
C ASN A 120 -31.97 -8.43 -6.15
N GLN A 121 -30.80 -7.93 -5.73
CA GLN A 121 -30.56 -7.48 -4.35
C GLN A 121 -30.64 -5.95 -4.23
N THR A 122 -30.78 -5.47 -3.00
CA THR A 122 -30.72 -4.03 -2.69
C THR A 122 -29.29 -3.53 -2.84
N TRP A 123 -29.14 -2.28 -3.30
CA TRP A 123 -27.85 -1.58 -3.26
C TRP A 123 -27.36 -1.45 -1.82
N GLN A 124 -26.14 -1.92 -1.57
CA GLN A 124 -25.45 -1.84 -0.30
C GLN A 124 -24.22 -0.94 -0.45
N GLN A 125 -23.93 -0.16 0.58
CA GLN A 125 -22.70 0.60 0.70
C GLN A 125 -21.98 0.04 1.92
N PHE A 126 -20.68 -0.20 1.80
CA PHE A 126 -19.88 -0.52 2.97
C PHE A 126 -19.88 0.68 3.91
N SER A 127 -20.01 0.43 5.20
CA SER A 127 -19.90 1.48 6.20
C SER A 127 -18.52 2.12 6.05
N GLU A 128 -18.48 3.44 5.98
CA GLU A 128 -17.22 4.15 6.22
C GLU A 128 -16.87 3.90 7.69
N PRO A 129 -15.64 3.42 8.00
CA PRO A 129 -15.25 3.21 9.37
C PRO A 129 -15.31 4.53 10.14
N GLU A 130 -15.80 4.49 11.38
CA GLU A 130 -15.80 5.67 12.26
C GLU A 130 -14.37 6.13 12.55
N ASP A 131 -13.42 5.19 12.56
CA ASP A 131 -11.98 5.41 12.64
C ASP A 131 -11.25 4.72 11.45
N PRO A 132 -10.83 5.50 10.43
CA PRO A 132 -10.06 4.97 9.31
C PRO A 132 -8.71 4.35 9.70
N ALA A 133 -8.08 4.81 10.79
CA ALA A 133 -6.77 4.31 11.23
C ALA A 133 -6.89 2.91 11.82
N GLU A 134 -7.90 2.66 12.68
CA GLU A 134 -8.19 1.34 13.24
C GLU A 134 -8.51 0.32 12.12
N MET A 135 -9.27 0.74 11.12
CA MET A 135 -9.60 -0.09 9.95
C MET A 135 -8.34 -0.45 9.13
N LEU A 136 -7.46 0.53 8.89
CA LEU A 136 -6.21 0.29 8.17
C LEU A 136 -5.28 -0.61 8.98
N GLY A 137 -5.19 -0.42 10.30
CA GLY A 137 -4.43 -1.30 11.20
C GLY A 137 -4.92 -2.75 11.12
N TYR A 138 -6.23 -2.98 11.14
CA TYR A 138 -6.81 -4.31 10.95
C TYR A 138 -6.46 -4.91 9.58
N LEU A 139 -6.52 -4.10 8.51
CA LEU A 139 -6.18 -4.54 7.17
C LEU A 139 -4.69 -4.90 7.06
N PHE A 140 -3.80 -4.10 7.64
CA PHE A 140 -2.34 -4.30 7.60
C PHE A 140 -1.89 -5.56 8.33
N GLN A 141 -2.60 -5.94 9.40
CA GLN A 141 -2.36 -7.18 10.14
C GLN A 141 -2.98 -8.42 9.46
N HIS A 142 -3.72 -8.23 8.36
CA HIS A 142 -4.45 -9.31 7.72
C HIS A 142 -3.50 -10.17 6.83
N PRO A 143 -3.38 -11.49 7.05
CA PRO A 143 -2.39 -12.32 6.35
C PRO A 143 -2.58 -12.33 4.83
N ALA A 144 -3.85 -12.32 4.36
CA ALA A 144 -4.13 -12.20 2.93
C ALA A 144 -3.64 -10.91 2.25
N LEU A 145 -3.29 -9.85 3.00
CA LEU A 145 -2.73 -8.61 2.42
C LEU A 145 -1.28 -8.80 1.95
N GLN A 146 -0.55 -9.72 2.59
CA GLN A 146 0.84 -10.06 2.25
C GLN A 146 0.95 -10.97 1.01
N LEU A 147 -0.18 -11.47 0.50
CA LEU A 147 -0.19 -12.34 -0.66
C LEU A 147 0.10 -11.56 -1.94
N GLU A 148 1.14 -11.97 -2.66
CA GLU A 148 1.49 -11.38 -3.94
C GLU A 148 0.67 -11.94 -5.11
N GLY A 149 0.68 -11.18 -6.20
CA GLY A 149 0.25 -11.60 -7.51
C GLY A 149 1.18 -12.65 -8.14
N ASP A 150 0.62 -13.67 -8.81
CA ASP A 150 1.44 -14.65 -9.54
C ASP A 150 2.09 -14.02 -10.78
N GLY A 151 3.40 -14.23 -10.95
CA GLY A 151 4.15 -13.79 -12.13
C GLY A 151 3.63 -14.40 -13.44
N VAL A 152 3.25 -13.54 -14.37
CA VAL A 152 2.72 -13.91 -15.70
C VAL A 152 3.78 -13.77 -16.79
N GLY A 153 4.70 -12.81 -16.64
CA GLY A 153 5.82 -12.66 -17.55
C GLY A 153 6.72 -11.48 -17.21
N ARG A 154 7.99 -11.59 -17.61
CA ARG A 154 9.00 -10.52 -17.51
C ARG A 154 9.33 -10.04 -18.91
N TYR A 155 9.32 -8.72 -19.12
CA TYR A 155 9.55 -8.09 -20.41
C TYR A 155 10.55 -6.95 -20.28
N SER A 156 11.44 -6.84 -21.25
CA SER A 156 12.32 -5.69 -21.43
C SER A 156 11.88 -4.90 -22.66
N ALA A 157 11.70 -3.60 -22.50
CA ALA A 157 11.37 -2.67 -23.57
C ALA A 157 12.55 -1.75 -23.86
N GLU A 158 12.90 -1.62 -25.13
CA GLU A 158 13.87 -0.64 -25.62
C GLU A 158 13.12 0.38 -26.50
N GLN A 159 13.03 1.63 -26.05
CA GLN A 159 12.45 2.72 -26.82
C GLN A 159 13.56 3.58 -27.40
N SER A 160 13.51 3.84 -28.70
CA SER A 160 14.42 4.75 -29.41
C SER A 160 13.79 6.13 -29.56
N SER A 161 14.62 7.17 -29.75
CA SER A 161 14.16 8.55 -29.94
C SER A 161 13.24 8.79 -31.14
N ASP A 162 13.16 7.84 -32.08
CA ASP A 162 12.22 7.88 -33.21
C ASP A 162 10.82 7.32 -32.85
N GLY A 163 10.62 6.92 -31.59
CA GLY A 163 9.39 6.34 -31.06
C GLY A 163 9.24 4.84 -31.32
N SER A 164 10.24 4.19 -31.92
CA SER A 164 10.21 2.73 -32.08
C SER A 164 10.45 2.02 -30.75
N ILE A 165 9.66 0.99 -30.48
CA ILE A 165 9.78 0.16 -29.27
C ILE A 165 10.05 -1.28 -29.68
N THR A 166 11.14 -1.83 -29.19
CA THR A 166 11.48 -3.25 -29.32
C THR A 166 11.30 -3.94 -27.99
N TRP A 167 10.74 -5.15 -28.01
CA TRP A 167 10.44 -5.90 -26.80
C TRP A 167 11.17 -7.24 -26.78
N THR A 168 11.66 -7.62 -25.60
CA THR A 168 12.28 -8.93 -25.34
C THR A 168 11.73 -9.54 -24.05
N PRO A 169 11.06 -10.71 -24.08
CA PRO A 169 10.56 -11.39 -25.28
C PRO A 169 9.47 -10.57 -25.99
N GLN A 170 9.10 -10.97 -27.21
CA GLN A 170 7.99 -10.33 -27.93
C GLN A 170 6.67 -10.56 -27.16
N PRO A 171 5.89 -9.50 -26.85
CA PRO A 171 4.66 -9.65 -26.10
C PRO A 171 3.57 -10.39 -26.88
N PRO A 172 2.64 -11.05 -26.19
CA PRO A 172 1.40 -11.54 -26.78
C PRO A 172 0.66 -10.43 -27.54
N GLU A 173 0.04 -10.77 -28.67
CA GLU A 173 -0.60 -9.79 -29.55
C GLU A 173 -1.76 -9.02 -28.89
N ASP A 174 -2.45 -9.64 -27.93
CA ASP A 174 -3.51 -9.04 -27.14
C ASP A 174 -3.00 -8.02 -26.10
N LEU A 175 -1.76 -8.16 -25.63
CA LEU A 175 -1.13 -7.24 -24.68
C LEU A 175 -0.26 -6.17 -25.34
N LYS A 176 0.17 -6.40 -26.59
CA LYS A 176 1.15 -5.56 -27.29
C LYS A 176 0.82 -4.08 -27.28
N ASN A 177 -0.42 -3.70 -27.57
CA ASN A 177 -0.83 -2.30 -27.60
C ASN A 177 -0.82 -1.69 -26.19
N ALA A 178 -1.33 -2.42 -25.19
CA ALA A 178 -1.36 -1.95 -23.80
C ALA A 178 0.06 -1.76 -23.25
N LEU A 179 0.96 -2.70 -23.51
CA LEU A 179 2.37 -2.62 -23.14
C LEU A 179 3.08 -1.45 -23.83
N THR A 180 2.84 -1.25 -25.13
CA THR A 180 3.39 -0.10 -25.86
C THR A 180 2.96 1.23 -25.24
N THR A 181 1.66 1.42 -24.97
CA THR A 181 1.17 2.64 -24.31
C THR A 181 1.75 2.81 -22.91
N PHE A 182 1.84 1.72 -22.16
CA PHE A 182 2.44 1.72 -20.83
C PHE A 182 3.90 2.19 -20.86
N VAL A 183 4.73 1.67 -21.77
CA VAL A 183 6.14 2.06 -21.90
C VAL A 183 6.29 3.49 -22.38
N GLN A 184 5.48 3.94 -23.35
CA GLN A 184 5.52 5.32 -23.81
C GLN A 184 5.28 6.30 -22.66
N ARG A 185 4.35 5.99 -21.76
CA ARG A 185 4.12 6.82 -20.57
C ARG A 185 5.25 6.68 -19.53
N TRP A 186 5.80 5.48 -19.35
CA TRP A 186 6.92 5.23 -18.43
C TRP A 186 8.24 5.90 -18.87
N HIS A 187 8.49 5.98 -20.17
CA HIS A 187 9.68 6.61 -20.76
C HIS A 187 9.48 8.08 -21.12
N GLY A 188 8.24 8.54 -21.24
CA GLY A 188 7.88 9.81 -21.84
C GLY A 188 7.62 9.70 -23.34
N GLU A 189 6.80 10.61 -23.85
CA GLU A 189 6.42 10.69 -25.26
C GLU A 189 7.24 11.74 -26.02
N THR A 190 7.89 12.66 -25.30
CA THR A 190 8.63 13.79 -25.87
C THR A 190 10.10 13.81 -25.42
N PRO A 191 11.01 14.39 -26.23
CA PRO A 191 12.42 14.55 -25.83
C PRO A 191 12.60 15.35 -24.53
N GLU A 192 11.71 16.29 -24.25
CA GLU A 192 11.71 17.07 -23.02
C GLU A 192 11.39 16.19 -21.80
N GLU A 193 10.33 15.37 -21.87
CA GLU A 193 9.99 14.39 -20.81
C GLU A 193 11.10 13.37 -20.61
N TRP A 194 11.75 12.93 -21.69
CA TRP A 194 12.90 12.01 -21.60
C TRP A 194 14.07 12.62 -20.83
N ALA A 195 14.35 13.91 -21.06
CA ALA A 195 15.41 14.61 -20.35
C ALA A 195 15.08 14.77 -18.86
N GLU A 196 13.82 15.06 -18.54
CA GLU A 196 13.30 15.19 -17.17
C GLU A 196 13.41 13.85 -16.42
N ILE A 197 12.86 12.78 -16.98
CA ILE A 197 12.92 11.43 -16.41
C ILE A 197 14.37 10.96 -16.27
N HIS A 198 15.24 11.26 -17.25
CA HIS A 198 16.65 10.90 -17.19
C HIS A 198 17.38 11.60 -16.04
N ALA A 199 17.13 12.90 -15.86
CA ALA A 199 17.72 13.67 -14.77
C ALA A 199 17.23 13.19 -13.40
N GLU A 200 15.92 12.91 -13.27
CA GLU A 200 15.30 12.36 -12.07
C GLU A 200 15.97 11.03 -11.67
N ARG A 201 16.11 10.10 -12.61
CA ARG A 201 16.74 8.78 -12.36
C ARG A 201 18.25 8.84 -12.12
N LEU A 202 18.91 9.96 -12.44
CA LEU A 202 20.31 10.20 -12.07
C LEU A 202 20.42 10.96 -10.75
N GLU A 203 19.30 11.26 -10.09
CA GLU A 203 19.21 12.06 -8.86
C GLU A 203 19.86 13.44 -8.96
N GLN A 204 19.92 13.99 -10.17
CA GLN A 204 20.50 15.31 -10.38
C GLN A 204 19.49 16.36 -9.93
N GLY A 205 19.84 17.13 -8.88
CA GLY A 205 18.99 18.19 -8.39
C GLY A 205 18.67 19.23 -9.47
N PRO A 206 17.54 19.97 -9.37
CA PRO A 206 17.10 20.94 -10.38
C PRO A 206 18.11 22.07 -10.70
N ASP A 207 19.11 22.27 -9.84
CA ASP A 207 20.22 23.22 -10.03
C ASP A 207 21.38 22.64 -10.88
N GLU A 208 21.56 21.32 -10.94
CA GLU A 208 22.56 20.66 -11.79
C GLU A 208 22.07 20.54 -13.24
N VAL A 209 20.77 20.29 -13.43
CA VAL A 209 20.09 20.30 -14.74
C VAL A 209 20.20 21.66 -15.44
N GLN A 210 20.18 22.77 -14.68
CA GLN A 210 20.32 24.13 -15.22
C GLN A 210 21.73 24.44 -15.76
N THR A 211 22.75 23.67 -15.38
CA THR A 211 24.12 23.85 -15.88
C THR A 211 24.38 23.16 -17.22
N GLY A 212 23.41 22.36 -17.71
CA GLY A 212 23.42 21.77 -19.04
C GLY A 212 24.24 20.48 -19.18
N GLU A 213 24.44 19.72 -18.10
CA GLU A 213 25.25 18.49 -18.12
C GLU A 213 24.46 17.20 -18.41
N ALA A 214 23.15 17.14 -18.16
CA ALA A 214 22.34 15.97 -18.52
C ALA A 214 22.05 15.94 -20.03
N GLN A 215 22.72 15.05 -20.77
CA GLN A 215 22.40 14.81 -22.18
C GLN A 215 21.13 13.99 -22.29
N THR A 216 20.14 14.45 -23.08
CA THR A 216 18.93 13.67 -23.35
C THR A 216 19.30 12.31 -23.96
N PRO A 217 18.81 11.20 -23.40
CA PRO A 217 19.05 9.87 -23.95
C PRO A 217 18.55 9.72 -25.38
N SER A 218 19.29 8.97 -26.17
CA SER A 218 18.91 8.56 -27.53
C SER A 218 18.07 7.27 -27.56
N ALA A 219 18.18 6.46 -26.50
CA ALA A 219 17.34 5.31 -26.24
C ALA A 219 17.22 5.04 -24.73
N LEU A 220 16.09 4.47 -24.33
CA LEU A 220 15.78 4.05 -22.97
C LEU A 220 15.46 2.56 -22.95
N LYS A 221 15.88 1.87 -21.90
CA LYS A 221 15.60 0.45 -21.65
C LYS A 221 15.04 0.27 -20.26
N SER A 222 13.99 -0.54 -20.17
CA SER A 222 13.33 -0.85 -18.89
C SER A 222 12.85 -2.30 -18.86
N GLY A 223 13.11 -2.97 -17.75
CA GLY A 223 12.48 -4.23 -17.40
C GLY A 223 11.18 -4.02 -16.64
N PHE A 224 10.22 -4.91 -16.89
CA PHE A 224 8.94 -4.97 -16.20
C PHE A 224 8.55 -6.42 -15.90
N GLU A 225 7.97 -6.65 -14.74
CA GLU A 225 7.25 -7.87 -14.41
C GLU A 225 5.74 -7.61 -14.48
N LEU A 226 5.02 -8.48 -15.19
CA LEU A 226 3.56 -8.54 -15.15
C LEU A 226 3.13 -9.64 -14.20
N ARG A 227 2.23 -9.31 -13.28
CA ARG A 227 1.64 -10.24 -12.32
C ARG A 227 0.12 -10.28 -12.47
N GLN A 228 -0.50 -11.41 -12.13
CA GLN A 228 -1.94 -11.39 -11.85
C GLN A 228 -2.18 -10.51 -10.63
N PRO A 229 -3.32 -9.82 -10.52
CA PRO A 229 -3.58 -9.04 -9.32
C PRO A 229 -3.47 -9.89 -8.05
N ALA A 230 -2.81 -9.33 -7.04
CA ALA A 230 -2.85 -9.85 -5.69
C ALA A 230 -4.32 -10.01 -5.22
N PRO A 231 -4.65 -10.97 -4.34
CA PRO A 231 -6.04 -11.21 -3.93
C PRO A 231 -6.67 -9.99 -3.26
N LEU A 232 -5.88 -9.27 -2.46
CA LEU A 232 -6.16 -7.95 -1.92
C LEU A 232 -5.18 -6.95 -2.54
N ARG A 233 -5.55 -5.67 -2.55
CA ARG A 233 -4.67 -4.61 -3.06
C ARG A 233 -3.54 -4.38 -2.06
N SER A 234 -2.29 -4.54 -2.51
CA SER A 234 -1.13 -4.16 -1.72
C SER A 234 -1.03 -2.64 -1.59
N PHE A 235 -0.70 -2.19 -0.38
CA PHE A 235 -0.40 -0.80 -0.08
C PHE A 235 1.11 -0.56 0.12
N PHE A 236 1.88 -1.61 0.43
CA PHE A 236 3.33 -1.57 0.60
C PHE A 236 4.06 -1.57 -0.75
N ALA A 237 3.60 -2.41 -1.67
CA ALA A 237 4.17 -2.52 -3.01
C ALA A 237 3.04 -2.39 -4.05
N PRO A 238 2.41 -1.22 -4.18
CA PRO A 238 1.38 -1.02 -5.18
C PRO A 238 1.98 -1.18 -6.58
N PRO A 239 1.24 -1.76 -7.54
CA PRO A 239 1.70 -1.81 -8.91
C PRO A 239 1.84 -0.39 -9.46
N PHE A 240 2.80 -0.17 -10.35
CA PHE A 240 2.95 1.12 -11.01
C PHE A 240 1.72 1.43 -11.88
N ASP A 241 1.24 0.43 -12.64
CA ASP A 241 -0.06 0.51 -13.31
C ASP A 241 -0.56 -0.89 -13.71
N PHE A 242 -1.67 -0.94 -14.44
CA PHE A 242 -2.27 -2.11 -15.04
C PHE A 242 -2.03 -2.17 -16.55
N VAL A 243 -1.63 -3.34 -17.03
CA VAL A 243 -1.50 -3.67 -18.44
C VAL A 243 -2.53 -4.74 -18.78
N GLY A 244 -3.65 -4.30 -19.35
CA GLY A 244 -4.80 -5.20 -19.54
C GLY A 244 -5.35 -5.67 -18.19
N PRO A 245 -5.43 -6.98 -17.91
CA PRO A 245 -5.87 -7.50 -16.61
C PRO A 245 -4.74 -7.67 -15.59
N PHE A 246 -3.49 -7.35 -15.94
CA PHE A 246 -2.30 -7.63 -15.13
C PHE A 246 -1.77 -6.38 -14.44
N GLU A 247 -1.20 -6.56 -13.26
CA GLU A 247 -0.40 -5.57 -12.55
C GLU A 247 1.00 -5.50 -13.16
N ALA A 248 1.53 -4.29 -13.34
CA ALA A 248 2.84 -4.05 -13.93
C ALA A 248 3.79 -3.42 -12.90
N TYR A 249 4.94 -4.07 -12.71
CA TYR A 249 5.99 -3.71 -11.78
C TYR A 249 7.28 -3.39 -12.54
N PRO A 250 7.74 -2.13 -12.57
CA PRO A 250 9.05 -1.78 -13.09
C PRO A 250 10.15 -2.44 -12.24
N LEU A 251 11.17 -2.95 -12.91
CA LEU A 251 12.31 -3.61 -12.26
C LEU A 251 13.45 -2.61 -12.20
N ALA A 252 13.75 -2.08 -11.01
CA ALA A 252 14.73 -1.01 -10.81
C ALA A 252 16.10 -1.38 -11.38
N GLU A 253 16.51 -2.64 -11.19
CA GLU A 253 17.78 -3.19 -11.67
C GLU A 253 17.87 -3.41 -13.18
N GLU A 254 16.76 -3.27 -13.91
CA GLU A 254 16.71 -3.40 -15.37
C GLU A 254 16.44 -2.07 -16.09
N GLN A 255 16.70 -0.95 -15.42
CA GLN A 255 16.57 0.39 -16.01
C GLN A 255 17.94 0.84 -16.57
N ALA A 256 17.99 1.18 -17.85
CA ALA A 256 19.20 1.67 -18.49
C ALA A 256 18.91 2.73 -19.57
N TYR A 257 19.93 3.48 -19.96
CA TYR A 257 19.88 4.48 -21.02
C TYR A 257 21.06 4.36 -21.98
N SER A 258 20.92 4.94 -23.16
CA SER A 258 21.97 5.02 -24.17
C SER A 258 22.04 6.42 -24.78
N LEU A 259 23.26 6.94 -24.92
CA LEU A 259 23.53 8.22 -25.57
C LEU A 259 23.96 8.07 -27.05
N ASP A 260 24.21 6.84 -27.51
CA ASP A 260 24.79 6.54 -28.83
C ASP A 260 23.90 5.68 -29.74
N GLY A 261 22.59 5.67 -29.48
CA GLY A 261 21.59 4.96 -30.27
C GLY A 261 21.53 3.47 -29.98
N GLY A 262 21.74 3.07 -28.72
CA GLY A 262 21.64 1.68 -28.25
C GLY A 262 22.89 0.83 -28.51
N GLN A 263 24.03 1.44 -28.82
CA GLN A 263 25.29 0.69 -28.99
C GLN A 263 25.97 0.42 -27.64
N THR A 264 25.91 1.39 -26.74
CA THR A 264 26.33 1.25 -25.35
C THR A 264 25.16 1.59 -24.42
N TRP A 265 25.03 0.80 -23.37
CA TRP A 265 24.02 0.96 -22.33
C TRP A 265 24.70 1.29 -21.02
N GLN A 266 24.14 2.26 -20.32
CA GLN A 266 24.53 2.65 -18.96
C GLN A 266 23.32 2.38 -18.08
N ASP A 267 23.52 1.59 -17.03
CA ASP A 267 22.47 1.33 -16.05
C ASP A 267 22.22 2.60 -15.25
N TYR A 268 20.95 2.87 -14.95
CA TYR A 268 20.63 3.89 -13.96
C TYR A 268 21.14 3.43 -12.59
N PRO A 269 21.54 4.36 -11.70
CA PRO A 269 21.80 4.00 -10.33
C PRO A 269 20.55 3.33 -9.77
N VAL A 270 20.72 2.09 -9.31
CA VAL A 270 19.71 1.45 -8.48
C VAL A 270 19.98 2.00 -7.11
N ASN A 271 19.08 2.83 -6.61
CA ASN A 271 18.97 2.93 -5.17
C ASN A 271 18.51 1.55 -4.76
N GLU A 272 19.41 0.79 -4.12
CA GLU A 272 18.92 -0.19 -3.18
C GLU A 272 17.95 0.61 -2.30
N PRO A 273 16.68 0.18 -2.15
CA PRO A 273 15.94 0.67 -1.00
C PRO A 273 16.93 0.46 0.15
N GLU A 274 17.36 1.54 0.82
CA GLU A 274 17.95 1.38 2.14
C GLU A 274 16.99 0.43 2.83
N ASP A 275 17.45 -0.80 3.16
CA ASP A 275 16.60 -1.92 3.59
C ASP A 275 15.36 -1.36 4.25
N ASP A 276 14.31 -1.19 3.45
CA ASP A 276 13.15 -0.41 3.83
C ASP A 276 12.38 -1.44 4.62
N ASP A 277 12.77 -1.52 5.88
CA ASP A 277 12.27 -2.31 6.97
C ASP A 277 10.83 -1.86 7.25
N GLY A 278 9.97 -2.04 6.25
CA GLY A 278 8.61 -1.59 6.22
C GLY A 278 8.51 -0.08 6.39
N GLU A 279 8.25 0.63 5.30
CA GLU A 279 7.61 1.94 5.29
C GLU A 279 6.17 1.86 5.90
N PHE A 280 6.06 1.43 7.15
CA PHE A 280 5.10 1.93 8.13
C PHE A 280 5.65 3.26 8.60
N GLY A 281 5.31 4.32 7.87
CA GLY A 281 5.54 5.72 8.20
C GLY A 281 6.56 5.98 9.30
N ASP A 282 7.83 6.09 8.92
CA ASP A 282 8.87 6.85 9.61
C ASP A 282 8.68 6.98 11.14
N PHE A 283 8.75 5.85 11.86
CA PHE A 283 9.00 5.86 13.30
C PHE A 283 10.48 6.14 13.61
N THR A 284 11.36 6.10 12.59
CA THR A 284 12.80 6.35 12.69
C THR A 284 13.16 7.82 12.94
N ASP A 285 12.28 8.76 12.56
CA ASP A 285 12.43 10.19 12.91
C ASP A 285 11.80 10.55 14.28
N VAL A 286 11.19 9.59 14.99
CA VAL A 286 10.64 9.79 16.33
C VAL A 286 11.66 9.30 17.36
N ASP A 287 12.19 10.22 18.18
CA ASP A 287 13.06 9.83 19.28
C ASP A 287 12.28 8.88 20.23
N THR A 288 12.70 7.61 20.33
CA THR A 288 12.08 6.61 21.21
C THR A 288 12.98 6.24 22.40
N PHE A 289 12.40 5.59 23.40
CA PHE A 289 13.12 4.90 24.46
C PHE A 289 12.58 3.48 24.66
N THR A 290 13.45 2.57 25.10
CA THR A 290 13.06 1.18 25.35
C THR A 290 12.52 1.01 26.77
N ALA A 291 11.29 0.55 26.89
CA ALA A 291 10.70 0.05 28.13
C ALA A 291 10.85 -1.47 28.20
N THR A 292 11.36 -1.98 29.32
CA THR A 292 11.40 -3.42 29.62
C THR A 292 10.22 -3.78 30.51
N ILE A 293 9.43 -4.77 30.09
CA ILE A 293 8.24 -5.25 30.80
C ILE A 293 8.47 -6.72 31.15
N TRP A 294 8.25 -7.09 32.41
CA TRP A 294 8.34 -8.47 32.89
C TRP A 294 6.96 -9.08 33.11
N ALA A 295 6.87 -10.41 32.99
CA ALA A 295 5.64 -11.17 33.22
C ALA A 295 5.01 -10.93 34.60
N ASP A 296 5.84 -10.61 35.61
CA ASP A 296 5.43 -10.30 36.98
C ASP A 296 4.94 -8.86 37.19
N GLY A 297 4.79 -8.07 36.12
CA GLY A 297 4.30 -6.70 36.17
C GLY A 297 5.37 -5.66 36.53
N ARG A 298 6.62 -6.07 36.78
CA ARG A 298 7.74 -5.14 36.88
C ARG A 298 7.96 -4.47 35.53
N MET A 299 8.34 -3.20 35.57
CA MET A 299 8.70 -2.43 34.38
C MET A 299 9.89 -1.53 34.70
N ASP A 300 10.75 -1.28 33.71
CA ASP A 300 11.95 -0.45 33.83
C ASP A 300 12.21 0.27 32.50
N TRP A 301 12.65 1.52 32.59
CA TRP A 301 13.02 2.34 31.45
C TRP A 301 14.00 3.44 31.91
N PRO A 302 14.71 4.12 30.98
CA PRO A 302 15.63 5.18 31.35
C PRO A 302 14.93 6.28 32.15
N LYS A 303 15.52 6.70 33.28
CA LYS A 303 14.89 7.63 34.24
C LYS A 303 14.67 9.03 33.69
N ASP A 304 15.39 9.37 32.64
CA ASP A 304 15.37 10.63 31.91
C ASP A 304 14.51 10.58 30.64
N ALA A 305 13.97 9.42 30.27
CA ALA A 305 13.14 9.26 29.07
C ALA A 305 11.72 9.82 29.23
N LEU A 306 11.20 9.94 30.46
CA LEU A 306 9.83 10.37 30.69
C LEU A 306 9.73 11.24 31.96
N ASP A 307 8.88 12.28 31.92
CA ASP A 307 8.53 13.03 33.13
C ASP A 307 7.95 12.09 34.20
N ALA A 308 8.47 12.19 35.42
CA ALA A 308 8.07 11.34 36.55
C ALA A 308 6.56 11.39 36.85
N SER A 309 5.87 12.46 36.45
CA SER A 309 4.41 12.58 36.57
C SER A 309 3.63 11.70 35.59
N LEU A 310 4.23 11.33 34.46
CA LEU A 310 3.66 10.47 33.42
C LEU A 310 3.99 8.98 33.62
N ALA A 311 5.02 8.65 34.39
CA ALA A 311 5.41 7.26 34.69
C ALA A 311 4.26 6.35 35.17
N PRO A 312 3.33 6.79 36.04
CA PRO A 312 2.17 5.96 36.41
C PRO A 312 1.19 5.71 35.26
N ARG A 313 1.06 6.65 34.32
CA ARG A 313 0.21 6.51 33.13
C ARG A 313 0.81 5.48 32.18
N LEU A 314 2.10 5.63 31.85
CA LEU A 314 2.82 4.66 31.02
C LEU A 314 2.76 3.25 31.61
N SER A 315 2.96 3.12 32.92
CA SER A 315 2.86 1.81 33.59
C SER A 315 1.49 1.17 33.40
N ALA A 316 0.41 1.96 33.51
CA ALA A 316 -0.94 1.47 33.36
C ALA A 316 -1.27 1.09 31.91
N ASP A 317 -0.79 1.89 30.94
CA ASP A 317 -1.00 1.65 29.52
C ASP A 317 -0.23 0.39 29.05
N LEU A 318 1.06 0.27 29.40
CA LEU A 318 1.86 -0.94 29.15
C LEU A 318 1.28 -2.18 29.82
N GLN A 319 0.77 -2.06 31.05
CA GLN A 319 0.14 -3.18 31.74
C GLN A 319 -1.14 -3.62 31.04
N LYS A 320 -1.96 -2.67 30.59
CA LYS A 320 -3.20 -2.94 29.85
C LYS A 320 -2.90 -3.58 28.49
N TYR A 321 -1.88 -3.09 27.80
CA TYR A 321 -1.47 -3.55 26.48
C TYR A 321 -0.89 -4.98 26.51
N THR A 322 0.07 -5.23 27.41
CA THR A 322 0.79 -6.50 27.48
C THR A 322 0.10 -7.56 28.34
N GLY A 323 -0.81 -7.15 29.23
CA GLY A 323 -1.41 -8.04 30.22
C GLY A 323 -0.48 -8.46 31.36
N ALA A 324 0.66 -7.77 31.56
CA ALA A 324 1.61 -8.07 32.63
C ALA A 324 0.94 -8.05 34.03
N ASP A 325 1.46 -8.86 34.97
CA ASP A 325 0.85 -9.19 36.29
C ASP A 325 -0.37 -10.14 36.22
N ASP A 326 -0.90 -10.46 35.03
CA ASP A 326 -1.87 -11.53 34.81
C ASP A 326 -1.25 -12.64 33.94
N PRO A 327 -0.95 -13.84 34.50
CA PRO A 327 -0.31 -14.91 33.76
C PRO A 327 -1.05 -15.37 32.50
N GLN A 328 -2.38 -15.26 32.48
CA GLN A 328 -3.18 -15.69 31.33
C GLN A 328 -3.16 -14.64 30.22
N ASN A 329 -3.30 -13.35 30.58
CA ASN A 329 -3.26 -12.27 29.60
C ASN A 329 -1.84 -12.12 29.04
N TRP A 330 -0.82 -12.18 29.89
CA TRP A 330 0.58 -12.17 29.47
C TRP A 330 0.90 -13.30 28.49
N LYS A 331 0.47 -14.54 28.80
CA LYS A 331 0.64 -15.68 27.91
C LYS A 331 -0.06 -15.43 26.57
N SER A 332 -1.31 -14.97 26.60
CA SER A 332 -2.08 -14.70 25.38
C SER A 332 -1.42 -13.63 24.49
N TYR A 333 -0.91 -12.55 25.09
CA TYR A 333 -0.23 -11.48 24.38
C TYR A 333 1.10 -11.97 23.77
N THR A 334 1.97 -12.57 24.58
CA THR A 334 3.29 -13.03 24.12
C THR A 334 3.23 -14.18 23.11
N GLU A 335 2.25 -15.09 23.20
CA GLU A 335 1.99 -16.06 22.13
C GLU A 335 1.54 -15.39 20.83
N GLY A 336 0.76 -14.30 20.92
CA GLY A 336 0.36 -13.50 19.77
C GLY A 336 1.57 -12.87 19.08
N VAL A 337 2.47 -12.27 19.86
CA VAL A 337 3.74 -11.69 19.36
C VAL A 337 4.57 -12.77 18.67
N LEU A 338 4.84 -13.89 19.33
CA LEU A 338 5.65 -14.98 18.77
C LEU A 338 5.07 -15.56 17.48
N LYS A 339 3.75 -15.78 17.43
CA LYS A 339 3.07 -16.29 16.23
C LYS A 339 3.09 -15.29 15.09
N SER A 340 3.07 -13.99 15.40
CA SER A 340 3.12 -12.93 14.40
C SER A 340 4.51 -12.79 13.78
N PHE A 341 5.56 -12.71 14.61
CA PHE A 341 6.93 -12.46 14.14
C PHE A 341 7.59 -13.68 13.51
N TYR A 342 7.28 -14.88 13.99
CA TYR A 342 7.95 -16.11 13.54
C TYR A 342 7.06 -17.03 12.69
N GLU A 343 5.92 -16.54 12.22
CA GLU A 343 4.99 -17.25 11.33
C GLU A 343 4.60 -18.68 11.80
N ILE A 344 4.43 -18.86 13.11
CA ILE A 344 4.17 -20.19 13.69
C ILE A 344 2.74 -20.65 13.34
N GLU A 345 2.63 -21.62 12.43
CA GLU A 345 1.34 -22.08 11.85
C GLU A 345 0.51 -23.00 12.76
N ASP A 346 1.13 -23.75 13.69
CA ASP A 346 0.39 -24.69 14.55
C ASP A 346 -0.21 -23.97 15.77
N GLU A 347 -1.52 -23.70 15.68
CA GLU A 347 -2.29 -23.08 16.77
C GLU A 347 -2.26 -23.89 18.08
N ASN A 348 -1.94 -25.19 18.03
CA ASN A 348 -1.86 -26.08 19.19
C ASN A 348 -0.43 -26.33 19.69
N GLN A 349 0.59 -25.70 19.09
CA GLN A 349 1.95 -25.77 19.59
C GLN A 349 2.04 -25.10 20.96
N ASP A 350 2.58 -25.82 21.95
CA ASP A 350 2.84 -25.25 23.27
C ASP A 350 4.09 -24.37 23.16
N LEU A 351 3.89 -23.05 23.17
CA LEU A 351 4.97 -22.09 23.03
C LEU A 351 5.71 -21.89 24.35
N PRO A 352 7.05 -21.68 24.31
CA PRO A 352 7.83 -21.38 25.50
C PRO A 352 7.32 -20.11 26.18
N GLN A 353 7.33 -20.13 27.52
CA GLN A 353 6.85 -18.99 28.30
C GLN A 353 7.85 -17.83 28.24
N VAL A 354 7.44 -16.73 27.64
CA VAL A 354 8.18 -15.45 27.66
C VAL A 354 8.18 -14.86 29.08
N GLN A 355 9.33 -14.44 29.57
CA GLN A 355 9.52 -13.84 30.91
C GLN A 355 9.59 -12.32 30.87
N ALA A 356 10.07 -11.75 29.76
CA ALA A 356 10.13 -10.31 29.57
C ALA A 356 10.09 -9.94 28.08
N ILE A 357 9.66 -8.71 27.81
CA ILE A 357 9.65 -8.09 26.47
C ILE A 357 10.18 -6.67 26.59
N LYS A 358 10.88 -6.20 25.55
CA LYS A 358 11.25 -4.81 25.35
C LYS A 358 10.34 -4.21 24.30
N ILE A 359 9.85 -3.01 24.60
CA ILE A 359 8.94 -2.25 23.75
C ILE A 359 9.54 -0.87 23.55
N ASN A 360 9.65 -0.43 22.30
CA ASN A 360 10.05 0.91 21.95
C ASN A 360 8.86 1.86 22.08
N VAL A 361 9.06 2.94 22.85
CA VAL A 361 8.04 3.91 23.22
C VAL A 361 8.46 5.30 22.72
N PRO A 362 7.62 6.03 21.97
CA PRO A 362 7.90 7.40 21.56
C PRO A 362 8.08 8.34 22.75
N ASN A 363 9.07 9.25 22.68
CA ASN A 363 9.27 10.26 23.72
C ASN A 363 8.09 11.24 23.81
N ASP A 364 7.39 11.47 22.70
CA ASP A 364 6.26 12.40 22.55
C ASP A 364 4.87 11.75 22.73
N LEU A 365 4.81 10.47 23.12
CA LEU A 365 3.58 9.66 23.32
C LEU A 365 2.44 10.40 24.07
N TYR A 366 2.77 11.37 24.92
CA TYR A 366 1.79 12.12 25.71
C TYR A 366 1.86 13.65 25.53
N GLU A 367 2.64 14.17 24.57
CA GLU A 367 2.79 15.61 24.35
C GLU A 367 1.60 16.23 23.60
N ASP A 368 0.95 15.46 22.72
CA ASP A 368 -0.27 15.88 22.00
C ASP A 368 -1.56 15.34 22.65
N GLU A 369 -2.24 16.19 23.42
CA GLU A 369 -3.57 15.88 24.01
C GLU A 369 -4.68 15.67 22.95
N ASP A 370 -4.44 16.09 21.70
CA ASP A 370 -5.36 15.97 20.56
C ASP A 370 -5.03 14.77 19.64
N SER A 371 -4.00 13.97 19.93
CA SER A 371 -3.71 12.73 19.19
C SER A 371 -4.83 11.71 19.44
N SER A 372 -5.49 11.28 18.36
CA SER A 372 -6.54 10.25 18.40
C SER A 372 -5.98 8.83 18.37
N ASP A 373 -4.66 8.69 18.28
CA ASP A 373 -4.01 7.40 18.05
C ASP A 373 -4.03 6.56 19.31
N SER A 374 -4.45 5.29 19.18
CA SER A 374 -4.44 4.33 20.28
C SER A 374 -3.00 4.09 20.77
N PHE A 375 -2.81 3.80 22.07
CA PHE A 375 -1.49 3.51 22.63
C PHE A 375 -0.80 2.35 21.90
N GLU A 376 -1.60 1.35 21.54
CA GLU A 376 -1.19 0.14 20.85
C GLU A 376 -0.67 0.39 19.43
N ALA A 377 -1.05 1.52 18.80
CA ALA A 377 -0.58 1.92 17.47
C ALA A 377 0.71 2.75 17.51
N GLN A 378 1.15 3.15 18.71
CA GLN A 378 2.29 4.07 18.89
C GLN A 378 3.52 3.36 19.47
N VAL A 379 3.43 2.10 19.89
CA VAL A 379 4.53 1.35 20.50
C VAL A 379 4.85 0.12 19.67
N ILE A 380 6.10 -0.34 19.73
CA ILE A 380 6.60 -1.44 18.90
C ILE A 380 7.33 -2.46 19.77
N GLU A 381 6.98 -3.74 19.66
CA GLU A 381 7.73 -4.83 20.26
C GLU A 381 9.11 -5.01 19.60
N ASP A 382 10.17 -5.11 20.41
CA ASP A 382 11.56 -5.06 19.94
C ASP A 382 12.30 -6.38 20.21
N GLU A 383 12.47 -6.74 21.48
CA GLU A 383 13.16 -7.96 21.89
C GLU A 383 12.33 -8.74 22.91
N ILE A 384 12.51 -10.06 22.95
CA ILE A 384 11.90 -10.95 23.94
C ILE A 384 12.96 -11.71 24.74
N SER A 385 12.57 -12.16 25.92
CA SER A 385 13.41 -13.01 26.77
C SER A 385 12.61 -14.15 27.38
N PHE A 386 13.11 -15.37 27.24
CA PHE A 386 12.51 -16.59 27.82
C PHE A 386 13.04 -16.94 29.21
N ASP A 387 14.16 -16.35 29.63
CA ASP A 387 14.80 -16.57 30.94
C ASP A 387 14.90 -15.29 31.79
N GLY A 388 14.61 -14.12 31.20
CA GLY A 388 14.74 -12.80 31.80
C GLY A 388 16.16 -12.24 31.81
N GLU A 389 17.12 -12.92 31.17
CA GLU A 389 18.54 -12.53 31.12
C GLU A 389 19.07 -12.43 29.67
N THR A 390 18.67 -13.36 28.80
CA THR A 390 19.03 -13.44 27.38
C THR A 390 17.95 -12.78 26.55
N TRP A 391 18.35 -11.85 25.67
CA TRP A 391 17.45 -11.11 24.79
C TRP A 391 17.59 -11.63 23.37
N HIS A 392 16.45 -11.82 22.72
CA HIS A 392 16.33 -12.22 21.33
C HIS A 392 15.58 -11.12 20.59
N ASP A 393 16.20 -10.61 19.53
CA ASP A 393 15.60 -9.64 18.64
C ASP A 393 14.46 -10.29 17.86
N LEU A 394 13.28 -9.67 17.86
CA LEU A 394 12.10 -10.19 17.17
C LEU A 394 12.21 -10.13 15.64
N TYR A 395 13.13 -9.31 15.11
CA TYR A 395 13.34 -9.09 13.69
C TYR A 395 14.51 -9.92 13.12
N GLU A 396 15.26 -10.64 13.98
CA GLU A 396 16.37 -11.51 13.57
C GLU A 396 15.97 -13.01 13.52
N ASP A 397 16.98 -13.90 13.56
CA ASP A 397 16.84 -15.34 13.44
C ASP A 397 15.94 -15.95 14.53
N LEU A 398 15.20 -17.01 14.16
CA LEU A 398 14.33 -17.78 15.07
C LEU A 398 15.09 -18.29 16.31
N PRO A 399 14.66 -17.92 17.54
CA PRO A 399 15.28 -18.41 18.78
C PRO A 399 15.33 -19.94 18.92
N ASP A 400 16.42 -20.45 19.48
CA ASP A 400 16.63 -21.89 19.76
C ASP A 400 15.50 -22.49 20.64
N GLU A 401 14.95 -21.68 21.54
CA GLU A 401 13.83 -22.03 22.42
C GLU A 401 12.53 -22.34 21.65
N LEU A 402 12.37 -21.78 20.44
CA LEU A 402 11.25 -22.06 19.55
C LEU A 402 11.55 -23.22 18.60
N MET A 403 12.82 -23.42 18.22
CA MET A 403 13.22 -24.60 17.42
C MET A 403 13.08 -25.91 18.19
N SER A 404 13.38 -25.90 19.49
CA SER A 404 13.32 -27.09 20.35
C SER A 404 11.90 -27.52 20.74
N ALA A 405 10.92 -26.59 20.71
CA ALA A 405 9.51 -26.91 20.88
C ALA A 405 8.92 -27.72 19.71
N SER A 406 9.60 -27.73 18.56
CA SER A 406 9.21 -28.43 17.33
C SER A 406 9.71 -29.88 17.25
N GLU A 407 10.73 -30.25 18.04
CA GLU A 407 11.38 -31.59 17.99
C GLU A 407 10.86 -32.59 19.03
N GLU A 408 10.00 -32.18 19.98
CA GLU A 408 9.42 -33.07 21.01
C GLU A 408 8.01 -33.64 20.69
N GLN A 409 7.57 -33.61 19.43
CA GLN A 409 6.33 -34.30 18.98
C GLN A 409 6.58 -35.64 18.24
#